data_AF-A0A3B8JXJ1-F1
#
_entry.id   AF-A0A3B8JXJ1-F1
#
_cell.length_a   1.000
_cell.length_b   1.000
_cell.length_c   1.000
_cell.angle_alpha   90.00
_cell.angle_beta   90.00
_cell.angle_gamma   90.00
#
_symmetry.space_group_name_H-M   'P 1'
#
loop_
_entity.id
_entity.type
_entity.pdbx_description
1 polymer ?
#
loop_
_entity_poly.entity_id
_entity_poly.type
_entity_poly.pdbx_seq_one_letter_code
_entity_poly.pdbx_strand_id
1 'polypeptide(L)'
;MSKNKDANEPPSTLGDRIKLIIQEKELKQVNFAKALGISANYVYLLTSGKKKTISEPLAKLIESTYGYPAAWVLKGESLYATGTSLSDLKTDIIRKIKRMSYNDLKAVSSFIRSLTGL
;
A
#
# COMPACT_ATOMS: atom_id res chain seq x y z
N MET A 1 -0.13 19.29 -21.36
CA MET A 1 0.71 18.32 -20.61
C MET A 1 0.75 18.78 -19.16
N SER A 2 0.82 17.85 -18.20
CA SER A 2 0.54 18.03 -16.76
C SER A 2 -0.93 17.85 -16.38
N LYS A 3 -1.33 16.60 -16.17
CA LYS A 3 -2.41 16.30 -15.22
C LYS A 3 -1.76 15.86 -13.92
N ASN A 4 -1.93 16.68 -12.89
CA ASN A 4 -1.87 16.25 -11.50
C ASN A 4 -2.75 15.00 -11.39
N LYS A 5 -2.15 13.84 -11.14
CA LYS A 5 -2.91 12.64 -10.79
C LYS A 5 -3.13 12.65 -9.30
N ASP A 6 -4.40 12.53 -8.95
CA ASP A 6 -4.96 12.60 -7.61
C ASP A 6 -4.22 11.73 -6.61
N ALA A 7 -3.93 12.28 -5.43
CA ALA A 7 -3.19 11.67 -4.33
C ALA A 7 -3.89 10.45 -3.68
N ASN A 8 -4.91 9.87 -4.32
CA ASN A 8 -5.73 8.78 -3.77
C ASN A 8 -5.99 7.61 -4.75
N GLU A 9 -5.36 7.57 -5.93
CA GLU A 9 -5.43 6.38 -6.79
C GLU A 9 -4.39 5.33 -6.35
N PRO A 10 -4.77 4.04 -6.25
CA PRO A 10 -3.82 2.99 -5.92
C PRO A 10 -2.69 2.93 -6.98
N PRO A 11 -1.43 2.67 -6.57
CA PRO A 11 -0.28 2.69 -7.47
C PRO A 11 -0.43 1.65 -8.58
N SER A 12 -0.73 2.14 -9.78
CA SER A 12 -1.05 1.30 -10.95
C SER A 12 0.18 0.66 -11.59
N THR A 13 1.37 1.29 -11.50
CA THR A 13 2.60 0.76 -12.11
C THR A 13 3.59 0.23 -11.08
N LEU A 14 4.50 -0.64 -11.51
CA LEU A 14 5.62 -1.08 -10.68
C LEU A 14 6.43 0.10 -10.15
N GLY A 15 6.68 1.11 -10.99
CA GLY A 15 7.40 2.31 -10.59
C GLY A 15 6.68 3.07 -9.47
N ASP A 16 5.36 3.16 -9.53
CA ASP A 16 4.55 3.83 -8.49
C ASP A 16 4.54 3.03 -7.18
N ARG A 17 4.48 1.70 -7.27
CA ARG A 17 4.59 0.81 -6.10
C ARG A 17 5.94 0.94 -5.40
N ILE A 18 7.03 0.98 -6.16
CA ILE A 18 8.38 1.18 -5.59
C ILE A 18 8.50 2.58 -4.96
N LYS A 19 7.94 3.62 -5.59
CA LYS A 19 7.91 4.98 -4.99
C LYS A 19 7.14 5.00 -3.68
N LEU A 20 6.00 4.31 -3.62
CA LEU A 20 5.19 4.21 -2.41
C LEU A 20 6.00 3.62 -1.24
N ILE A 21 6.67 2.48 -1.47
CA ILE A 21 7.52 1.85 -0.45
C ILE A 21 8.60 2.81 0.04
N ILE A 22 9.28 3.49 -0.87
CA ILE A 22 10.37 4.42 -0.54
C ILE A 22 9.84 5.60 0.29
N GLN A 23 8.65 6.12 -0.05
CA GLN A 23 8.01 7.21 0.68
C GLN A 23 7.55 6.78 2.07
N GLU A 24 6.83 5.67 2.20
CA GLU A 24 6.29 5.18 3.48
C GLU A 24 7.37 4.75 4.47
N LYS A 25 8.55 4.34 3.97
CA LYS A 25 9.72 4.00 4.79
C LYS A 25 10.68 5.17 4.99
N GLU A 26 10.34 6.36 4.48
CA GLU A 26 11.16 7.58 4.58
C GLU A 26 12.60 7.39 4.04
N LEU A 27 12.74 6.62 2.95
CA LEU A 27 14.03 6.26 2.38
C LEU A 27 14.40 7.17 1.19
N LYS A 28 15.71 7.27 0.93
CA LYS A 28 16.22 7.73 -0.37
C LYS A 28 16.31 6.54 -1.33
N GLN A 29 16.14 6.76 -2.64
CA GLN A 29 16.29 5.69 -3.66
C GLN A 29 17.63 4.94 -3.57
N VAL A 30 18.71 5.65 -3.23
CA VAL A 30 20.04 5.06 -3.04
C VAL A 30 20.10 4.11 -1.84
N ASN A 31 19.36 4.39 -0.76
CA ASN A 31 19.30 3.53 0.41
C ASN A 31 18.45 2.30 0.13
N PHE A 32 17.35 2.47 -0.59
CA PHE A 32 16.53 1.36 -1.09
C PHE A 32 17.35 0.40 -1.97
N ALA A 33 18.15 0.96 -2.88
CA ALA A 33 19.04 0.18 -3.74
C ALA A 33 20.08 -0.63 -2.92
N LYS A 34 20.74 0.05 -1.97
CA LYS A 34 21.76 -0.55 -1.11
C LYS A 34 21.20 -1.69 -0.26
N ALA A 35 20.01 -1.51 0.33
CA ALA A 35 19.37 -2.53 1.16
C ALA A 35 19.01 -3.80 0.38
N LEU A 36 18.69 -3.68 -0.91
CA LEU A 36 18.34 -4.81 -1.77
C LEU A 36 19.51 -5.36 -2.59
N GLY A 37 20.73 -4.82 -2.43
CA GLY A 37 21.90 -5.24 -3.19
C GLY A 37 21.80 -4.97 -4.70
N ILE A 38 21.00 -3.97 -5.11
CA ILE A 38 20.81 -3.57 -6.52
C ILE A 38 21.44 -2.20 -6.79
N SER A 39 21.69 -1.88 -8.06
CA SER A 39 22.25 -0.57 -8.41
C SER A 39 21.21 0.55 -8.29
N ALA A 40 21.65 1.75 -7.90
CA ALA A 40 20.79 2.93 -7.87
C ALA A 40 20.20 3.25 -9.26
N ASN A 41 20.95 3.00 -10.33
CA ASN A 41 20.45 3.14 -11.70
C ASN A 41 19.27 2.19 -11.97
N TYR A 42 19.31 0.97 -11.43
CA TYR A 42 18.20 0.02 -11.57
C TYR A 42 16.92 0.55 -10.92
N VAL A 43 17.02 1.11 -9.71
CA VAL A 43 15.89 1.74 -9.01
C VAL A 43 15.36 2.94 -9.79
N TYR A 44 16.25 3.76 -10.37
CA TYR A 44 15.85 4.85 -11.26
C TYR A 44 15.08 4.34 -12.49
N LEU A 45 15.54 3.27 -13.15
CA LEU A 45 14.84 2.69 -14.30
C LEU A 45 13.44 2.19 -13.94
N LEU A 46 13.27 1.61 -12.75
CA LEU A 46 11.96 1.19 -12.24
C LEU A 46 11.04 2.38 -11.96
N THR A 47 11.50 3.34 -11.15
CA THR A 47 10.69 4.49 -10.72
C THR A 47 10.38 5.48 -11.85
N SER A 48 11.21 5.55 -12.89
CA SER A 48 10.95 6.32 -14.11
C SER A 48 10.04 5.59 -15.11
N GLY A 49 9.68 4.33 -14.86
CA GLY A 49 8.86 3.52 -15.77
C GLY A 49 9.58 3.00 -17.01
N LYS A 50 10.90 3.28 -17.15
CA LYS A 50 11.76 2.75 -18.23
C LYS A 50 11.91 1.24 -18.15
N LYS A 51 11.88 0.69 -16.93
CA LYS A 51 11.79 -0.74 -16.66
C LYS A 51 10.48 -1.06 -15.95
N LYS A 52 9.71 -1.98 -16.50
CA LYS A 52 8.32 -2.27 -16.07
C LYS A 52 8.18 -3.59 -15.31
N THR A 53 9.26 -4.35 -15.18
CA THR A 53 9.28 -5.68 -14.57
C THR A 53 10.46 -5.84 -13.61
N ILE A 54 10.28 -6.69 -12.60
CA ILE A 54 11.33 -7.21 -11.74
C ILE A 54 11.23 -8.73 -11.69
N SER A 55 12.30 -9.39 -11.26
CA SER A 55 12.29 -10.83 -11.03
C SER A 55 11.53 -11.17 -9.75
N GLU A 56 10.99 -12.39 -9.68
CA GLU A 56 10.33 -12.90 -8.48
C GLU A 56 11.23 -12.91 -7.22
N PRO A 57 12.53 -13.31 -7.30
CA PRO A 57 13.42 -13.22 -6.15
C PRO A 57 13.55 -11.80 -5.60
N LEU A 58 13.61 -10.79 -6.46
CA LEU A 58 13.67 -9.39 -6.01
C LEU A 58 12.37 -8.95 -5.34
N ALA A 59 11.23 -9.43 -5.82
CA ALA A 59 9.94 -9.15 -5.17
C ALA A 59 9.85 -9.79 -3.77
N LYS A 60 10.32 -11.04 -3.60
CA LYS A 60 10.40 -11.71 -2.29
C LYS A 60 11.40 -11.02 -1.35
N LEU A 61 12.48 -10.47 -1.90
CA LEU A 61 13.42 -9.68 -1.10
C LEU A 61 12.78 -8.37 -0.62
N ILE A 62 12.00 -7.70 -1.46
CA ILE A 62 11.23 -6.50 -1.08
C ILE A 62 10.21 -6.84 0.02
N GLU A 63 9.51 -7.97 -0.11
CA GLU A 63 8.55 -8.46 0.87
C GLU A 63 9.19 -8.70 2.23
N SER A 64 10.27 -9.48 2.28
CA SER A 64 10.99 -9.75 3.53
C SER A 64 11.65 -8.51 4.15
N THR A 65 12.10 -7.55 3.34
CA THR A 65 12.79 -6.34 3.83
C THR A 65 11.83 -5.25 4.30
N TYR A 66 10.69 -5.09 3.63
CA TYR A 66 9.81 -3.92 3.83
C TYR A 66 8.36 -4.26 4.21
N GLY A 67 7.96 -5.53 4.08
CA GLY A 67 6.63 -6.03 4.45
C GLY A 67 5.56 -5.90 3.36
N TYR A 68 5.95 -5.70 2.10
CA TYR A 68 4.99 -5.56 0.97
C TYR A 68 4.86 -6.90 0.23
N PRO A 69 3.65 -7.44 0.04
CA PRO A 69 3.49 -8.76 -0.59
C PRO A 69 4.16 -8.84 -1.96
N ALA A 70 4.94 -9.88 -2.22
CA ALA A 70 5.68 -10.03 -3.47
C ALA A 70 4.74 -9.99 -4.70
N ALA A 71 3.53 -10.56 -4.55
CA ALA A 71 2.47 -10.54 -5.56
C ALA A 71 1.97 -9.12 -5.89
N TRP A 72 1.77 -8.28 -4.86
CA TRP A 72 1.42 -6.87 -5.07
C TRP A 72 2.55 -6.11 -5.76
N VAL A 73 3.80 -6.29 -5.32
CA VAL A 73 4.95 -5.62 -5.95
C VAL A 73 5.04 -5.98 -7.44
N LEU A 74 4.96 -7.28 -7.77
CA LEU A 74 5.08 -7.78 -9.14
C LEU A 74 3.92 -7.32 -10.04
N LYS A 75 2.70 -7.58 -9.61
CA LYS A 75 1.52 -7.56 -10.50
C LYS A 75 0.53 -6.45 -10.17
N GLY A 76 0.71 -5.76 -9.05
CA GLY A 76 -0.30 -4.82 -8.54
C GLY A 76 -1.57 -5.54 -8.08
N GLU A 77 -1.52 -6.85 -7.83
CA GLU A 77 -2.57 -7.59 -7.12
C GLU A 77 -2.78 -6.96 -5.74
N SER A 78 -3.97 -7.10 -5.14
CA SER A 78 -4.30 -6.40 -3.88
C SER A 78 -3.22 -6.56 -2.80
N LEU A 79 -2.79 -5.45 -2.18
CA LEU A 79 -1.84 -5.39 -1.06
C LEU A 79 -2.32 -6.21 0.17
N TYR A 80 -3.57 -6.68 0.09
CA TYR A 80 -4.37 -7.16 1.18
C TYR A 80 -4.94 -8.57 0.94
N ALA A 81 -4.45 -9.25 -0.10
CA ALA A 81 -4.71 -10.69 -0.30
C ALA A 81 -4.22 -11.53 0.90
N THR A 82 -3.35 -10.97 1.74
CA THR A 82 -3.03 -11.44 3.09
C THR A 82 -2.83 -10.23 4.00
N GLY A 83 -3.94 -9.70 4.56
CA GLY A 83 -3.91 -8.68 5.62
C GLY A 83 -4.65 -7.38 5.29
N THR A 84 -5.98 -7.44 5.20
CA THR A 84 -6.99 -6.36 5.33
C THR A 84 -6.70 -5.00 4.66
N SER A 85 -7.33 -4.76 3.50
CA SER A 85 -7.37 -3.46 2.80
C SER A 85 -8.03 -2.40 3.62
N LEU A 86 -7.66 -1.12 3.51
CA LEU A 86 -8.54 -0.05 3.99
C LEU A 86 -9.95 -0.15 3.40
N SER A 87 -10.07 -0.60 2.15
CA SER A 87 -11.35 -0.89 1.51
C SER A 87 -12.03 -2.13 2.09
N ASP A 88 -11.26 -3.16 2.45
CA ASP A 88 -11.78 -4.42 2.99
C ASP A 88 -12.16 -4.26 4.47
N LEU A 89 -11.35 -3.54 5.25
CA LEU A 89 -11.65 -3.09 6.60
C LEU A 89 -12.93 -2.27 6.60
N LYS A 90 -13.04 -1.28 5.70
CA LYS A 90 -14.27 -0.49 5.56
C LYS A 90 -15.47 -1.38 5.22
N THR A 91 -15.29 -2.33 4.29
CA THR A 91 -16.35 -3.26 3.87
C THR A 91 -16.75 -4.21 5.01
N ASP A 92 -15.79 -4.73 5.75
CA ASP A 92 -15.99 -5.66 6.86
C ASP A 92 -16.63 -4.97 8.06
N ILE A 93 -16.17 -3.77 8.39
CA ILE A 93 -16.79 -2.91 9.41
C ILE A 93 -18.24 -2.62 9.02
N ILE A 94 -18.51 -2.18 7.79
CA ILE A 94 -19.87 -1.93 7.31
C ILE A 94 -20.72 -3.20 7.39
N ARG A 95 -20.18 -4.36 7.01
CA ARG A 95 -20.89 -5.65 7.08
C ARG A 95 -21.23 -6.01 8.52
N LYS A 96 -20.31 -5.78 9.47
CA LYS A 96 -20.51 -6.04 10.89
C LYS A 96 -21.56 -5.10 11.50
N ILE A 97 -21.49 -3.80 11.17
CA ILE A 97 -22.47 -2.78 11.61
C ILE A 97 -23.88 -3.13 11.13
N LYS A 98 -24.05 -3.58 9.88
CA LYS A 98 -25.37 -3.96 9.34
C LYS A 98 -26.06 -5.11 10.09
N ARG A 99 -25.32 -5.90 10.87
CA ARG A 99 -25.82 -7.08 11.60
C ARG A 99 -25.96 -6.84 13.12
N MET A 100 -25.60 -5.66 13.59
CA MET A 100 -25.63 -5.31 15.01
C MET A 100 -27.03 -5.00 15.51
N SER A 101 -27.27 -5.22 16.80
CA SER A 101 -28.50 -4.80 17.47
C SER A 101 -28.55 -3.28 17.62
N TYR A 102 -29.73 -2.72 17.91
CA TYR A 102 -29.86 -1.29 18.19
C TYR A 102 -28.97 -0.83 19.36
N ASN A 103 -28.83 -1.65 20.41
CA ASN A 103 -28.00 -1.32 21.57
C ASN A 103 -26.51 -1.28 21.21
N ASP A 104 -26.05 -2.22 20.38
CA ASP A 104 -24.67 -2.24 19.89
C ASP A 104 -24.39 -1.05 18.98
N LEU A 105 -25.32 -0.72 18.07
CA LEU A 105 -25.22 0.47 17.21
C LEU A 105 -25.18 1.76 18.04
N LYS A 106 -25.96 1.85 19.11
CA LYS A 106 -25.95 2.97 20.04
C LYS A 106 -24.59 3.12 20.73
N ALA A 107 -24.02 2.01 21.21
CA ALA A 107 -22.69 2.01 21.83
C ALA A 107 -21.58 2.45 20.84
N VAL A 108 -21.62 1.93 19.61
CA VAL A 108 -20.68 2.31 18.54
C VAL A 108 -20.82 3.79 18.20
N SER A 109 -22.04 4.31 18.11
CA SER A 109 -22.31 5.74 17.87
C SER A 109 -21.75 6.62 18.98
N SER A 110 -21.97 6.26 20.25
CA SER A 110 -21.40 6.98 21.40
C SER A 110 -19.88 6.98 21.39
N PHE A 111 -19.25 5.85 21.03
CA PHE A 111 -17.81 5.77 20.90
C PHE A 111 -17.28 6.67 19.78
N ILE A 112 -17.88 6.65 18.58
CA ILE A 112 -17.45 7.51 17.47
C ILE A 112 -17.55 8.99 17.85
N ARG A 113 -18.63 9.39 18.52
CA ARG A 113 -18.79 10.76 19.06
C ARG A 113 -17.66 11.16 20.01
N SER A 114 -17.24 10.24 20.88
CA SER A 114 -16.12 10.47 21.80
C SER A 114 -14.78 10.69 21.09
N LEU A 115 -14.59 10.11 19.90
CA LEU A 115 -13.39 10.31 19.09
C LEU A 115 -13.41 11.62 18.30
N THR A 116 -14.60 12.07 17.88
CA THR A 116 -14.76 13.27 17.05
C THR A 116 -15.01 14.54 17.84
N GLY A 117 -15.19 14.45 19.17
CA GLY A 117 -15.45 15.61 20.04
C GLY A 117 -16.77 16.33 19.75
N LEU A 118 -17.75 15.62 19.17
CA LEU A 118 -19.08 16.13 18.80
C LEU A 118 -20.18 15.39 19.59
#